data_AF-R6DMJ0-F1
#
_entry.id   AF-R6DMJ0-F1
#
_cell.length_a   1.000
_cell.length_b   1.000
_cell.length_c   1.000
_cell.angle_alpha   90.00
_cell.angle_beta   90.00
_cell.angle_gamma   90.00
#
_symmetry.space_group_name_H-M   'P 1'
#
loop_
_entity.id
_entity.type
_entity.pdbx_description
1 polymer ?
#
loop_
_entity_poly.entity_id
_entity_poly.type
_entity_poly.pdbx_seq_one_letter_code
_entity_poly.pdbx_strand_id
1 'polypeptide(L)'
;MKFNKLLSGLVGICLFFGFTSCVEDKRIFGDDIEIPELTDDNTVQFTVEVASDWKQIEVIAGGGRMAIEWGDGRLQKIEDPGTTGPINYKYGNKKIYQVRIWAEELDFLSISGLLLPATNLRMGYLPGIRSLNLNSFSGTTELDLSGCCPNVEDVNIGNWSDLERLDITQCKQLERADIYTNPRLTSLNILNLPKLKDLNCAGNGLTTLSLKGTPALRTLYCNNNPLTAIDLEEDMAISGLFIQNCAFSSLDFLDRLPVLSEFSCRSNKLTTLDLSNHRSIRFLDCSFNRNLNHLSIPANNLVQILRCHSCNLKANTLNEIFDALVSLPKPSTPEHGKDYRISFYDNSGEKGCDMSILESKNWYIDTNKN
;
A
#
# COMPACT_ATOMS: atom_id res chain seq x y z
N MET A 1 45.69 -15.00 90.07
CA MET A 1 46.71 -16.06 90.13
C MET A 1 46.47 -17.02 88.96
N LYS A 2 47.31 -16.98 87.90
CA LYS A 2 47.53 -17.99 86.82
C LYS A 2 46.29 -18.47 85.98
N PHE A 3 46.32 -18.81 84.68
CA PHE A 3 47.19 -18.64 83.50
C PHE A 3 46.38 -19.21 82.29
N ASN A 4 46.30 -18.48 81.16
CA ASN A 4 46.28 -18.89 79.74
C ASN A 4 45.55 -20.13 79.13
N LYS A 5 44.82 -19.81 78.03
CA LYS A 5 44.91 -20.32 76.61
C LYS A 5 44.10 -21.54 76.08
N LEU A 6 43.28 -21.19 75.07
CA LEU A 6 43.06 -21.74 73.69
C LEU A 6 42.23 -23.01 73.39
N LEU A 7 41.28 -22.80 72.43
CA LEU A 7 40.75 -23.65 71.33
C LEU A 7 40.08 -25.00 71.71
N SER A 8 38.96 -25.46 71.14
CA SER A 8 38.32 -25.27 69.82
C SER A 8 36.93 -25.96 69.79
N GLY A 9 35.97 -25.48 68.97
CA GLY A 9 34.90 -26.34 68.40
C GLY A 9 33.47 -25.77 68.34
N LEU A 10 33.06 -25.33 67.13
CA LEU A 10 31.78 -24.81 66.57
C LEU A 10 30.42 -25.32 67.16
N VAL A 11 29.40 -24.49 67.42
CA VAL A 11 28.46 -23.67 66.57
C VAL A 11 27.17 -24.41 66.18
N GLY A 12 26.02 -23.76 66.41
CA GLY A 12 24.77 -24.10 65.72
C GLY A 12 23.48 -23.48 66.28
N ILE A 13 23.33 -22.15 66.31
CA ILE A 13 22.00 -21.50 66.46
C ILE A 13 21.90 -20.29 65.50
N CYS A 14 21.23 -20.55 64.37
CA CYS A 14 20.18 -19.82 63.69
C CYS A 14 20.05 -18.27 63.76
N LEU A 15 19.80 -17.72 62.56
CA LEU A 15 19.01 -16.54 62.18
C LEU A 15 19.72 -15.20 62.06
N PHE A 16 20.15 -14.87 60.84
CA PHE A 16 19.80 -13.62 60.14
C PHE A 16 20.15 -13.80 58.65
N PHE A 17 19.22 -14.35 57.87
CA PHE A 17 19.27 -14.20 56.41
C PHE A 17 18.62 -12.87 56.05
N GLY A 18 19.45 -11.88 55.71
CA GLY A 18 19.02 -10.77 54.88
C GLY A 18 18.87 -11.27 53.45
N PHE A 19 17.70 -11.82 53.12
CA PHE A 19 17.29 -11.92 51.72
C PHE A 19 16.77 -10.54 51.30
N THR A 20 17.62 -9.73 50.67
CA THR A 20 17.13 -8.74 49.71
C THR A 20 16.49 -9.53 48.58
N SER A 21 15.17 -9.71 48.62
CA SER A 21 14.45 -10.16 47.44
C SER A 21 14.57 -9.04 46.42
N CYS A 22 15.47 -9.17 45.46
CA CYS A 22 15.36 -8.46 44.20
C CYS A 22 14.04 -8.93 43.58
N VAL A 23 12.96 -8.19 43.84
CA VAL A 23 11.81 -8.22 42.96
C VAL A 23 12.35 -7.64 41.66
N GLU A 24 12.70 -8.50 40.71
CA GLU A 24 12.99 -8.06 39.34
C GLU A 24 11.85 -7.12 38.94
N ASP A 25 12.19 -5.87 38.68
CA ASP A 25 11.21 -4.88 38.25
C ASP A 25 10.76 -5.29 36.85
N LYS A 26 9.73 -6.13 36.77
CA LYS A 26 9.12 -6.65 35.52
C LYS A 26 8.57 -5.55 34.59
N ARG A 27 8.83 -4.29 34.92
CA ARG A 27 8.57 -3.10 34.12
C ARG A 27 9.58 -2.92 32.99
N ILE A 28 10.81 -3.40 33.11
CA ILE A 28 11.79 -3.33 32.01
C ILE A 28 12.20 -4.74 31.62
N PHE A 29 12.15 -5.06 30.33
CA PHE A 29 12.51 -6.38 29.81
C PHE A 29 13.05 -6.31 28.38
N GLY A 30 13.62 -7.41 27.90
CA GLY A 30 14.31 -7.48 26.60
C GLY A 30 15.82 -7.37 26.77
N ASP A 31 16.49 -6.82 25.76
CA ASP A 31 17.95 -6.78 25.70
C ASP A 31 18.55 -5.74 26.67
N ASP A 32 19.76 -6.01 27.17
CA ASP A 32 20.48 -5.15 28.10
C ASP A 32 21.21 -4.02 27.36
N ILE A 33 20.43 -3.06 26.88
CA ILE A 33 20.91 -1.88 26.15
C ILE A 33 20.52 -0.57 26.83
N GLU A 34 21.38 0.44 26.69
CA GLU A 34 21.02 1.82 27.02
C GLU A 34 20.16 2.41 25.90
N ILE A 35 19.08 3.09 26.30
CA ILE A 35 18.16 3.79 25.40
C ILE A 35 18.03 5.23 25.89
N PRO A 36 17.81 6.20 24.99
CA PRO A 36 17.55 7.57 25.41
C PRO A 36 16.23 7.68 26.18
N GLU A 37 16.01 8.84 26.80
CA GLU A 37 14.69 9.17 27.34
C GLU A 37 13.64 9.20 26.21
N LEU A 38 12.51 8.56 26.46
CA LEU A 38 11.37 8.54 25.54
C LEU A 38 10.63 9.87 25.66
N THR A 39 10.82 10.74 24.68
CA THR A 39 10.17 12.05 24.58
C THR A 39 9.16 12.06 23.44
N ASP A 40 8.34 13.11 23.38
CA ASP A 40 7.39 13.22 22.28
C ASP A 40 8.08 13.44 20.92
N ASP A 41 9.27 14.07 20.92
CA ASP A 41 10.00 14.45 19.71
C ASP A 41 10.74 13.27 19.06
N ASN A 42 11.09 12.22 19.80
CA ASN A 42 11.86 11.08 19.30
C ASN A 42 11.08 9.75 19.29
N THR A 43 9.76 9.80 19.46
CA THR A 43 8.92 8.59 19.51
C THR A 43 7.76 8.64 18.52
N VAL A 44 7.40 7.47 17.99
CA VAL A 44 6.07 7.23 17.44
C VAL A 44 5.12 6.98 18.60
N GLN A 45 3.99 7.69 18.63
CA GLN A 45 3.01 7.58 19.70
C GLN A 45 1.65 7.25 19.14
N PHE A 46 0.94 6.34 19.80
CA PHE A 46 -0.45 6.06 19.47
C PHE A 46 -1.18 5.48 20.67
N THR A 47 -2.50 5.59 20.62
CA THR A 47 -3.40 5.11 21.66
C THR A 47 -3.95 3.75 21.27
N VAL A 48 -3.86 2.77 22.17
CA VAL A 48 -4.54 1.48 22.04
C VAL A 48 -5.78 1.47 22.94
N GLU A 49 -6.97 1.37 22.34
CA GLU A 49 -8.23 1.25 23.07
C GLU A 49 -8.75 -0.19 23.12
N VAL A 50 -8.85 -0.75 24.32
CA VAL A 50 -9.33 -2.12 24.53
C VAL A 50 -10.76 -2.08 25.04
N ALA A 51 -11.73 -2.23 24.14
CA ALA A 51 -13.17 -2.24 24.48
C ALA A 51 -13.73 -3.66 24.78
N SER A 52 -13.06 -4.70 24.29
CA SER A 52 -13.41 -6.13 24.42
C SER A 52 -12.43 -6.87 25.34
N ASP A 53 -12.56 -8.20 25.44
CA ASP A 53 -11.80 -9.02 26.41
C ASP A 53 -10.28 -8.98 26.19
N TRP A 54 -9.83 -8.86 24.94
CA TRP A 54 -8.42 -8.62 24.64
C TRP A 54 -8.24 -7.94 23.28
N LYS A 55 -7.07 -7.33 23.09
CA LYS A 55 -6.56 -6.82 21.81
C LYS A 55 -5.09 -7.13 21.68
N GLN A 56 -4.59 -7.16 20.44
CA GLN A 56 -3.18 -7.36 20.14
C GLN A 56 -2.72 -6.31 19.15
N ILE A 57 -1.50 -5.82 19.34
CA ILE A 57 -0.79 -5.00 18.35
C ILE A 57 0.44 -5.77 17.88
N GLU A 58 0.75 -5.58 16.61
CA GLU A 58 1.93 -6.11 15.96
C GLU A 58 2.82 -4.95 15.53
N VAL A 59 4.08 -5.01 15.95
CA VAL A 59 5.13 -4.09 15.53
C VAL A 59 6.22 -4.91 14.85
N ILE A 60 6.60 -4.52 13.64
CA ILE A 60 7.76 -5.08 12.94
C ILE A 60 8.70 -3.91 12.68
N ALA A 61 9.97 -4.06 13.00
CA ALA A 61 10.95 -3.01 12.86
C ALA A 61 12.27 -3.59 12.35
N GLY A 62 13.10 -2.73 11.77
CA GLY A 62 14.42 -3.09 11.24
C GLY A 62 15.40 -1.94 11.40
N GLY A 63 16.69 -2.29 11.47
CA GLY A 63 17.79 -1.36 11.70
C GLY A 63 17.95 -0.97 13.16
N GLY A 64 19.19 -0.77 13.61
CA GLY A 64 19.52 -0.19 14.90
C GLY A 64 18.85 -0.83 16.13
N ARG A 65 18.73 -0.03 17.19
CA ARG A 65 18.07 -0.42 18.45
C ARG A 65 16.67 0.19 18.55
N MET A 66 15.81 -0.46 19.33
CA MET A 66 14.43 -0.01 19.56
C MET A 66 14.04 -0.12 21.04
N ALA A 67 13.13 0.74 21.46
CA ALA A 67 12.42 0.59 22.72
C ALA A 67 10.92 0.86 22.55
N ILE A 68 10.10 0.06 23.24
CA ILE A 68 8.64 0.22 23.23
C ILE A 68 8.13 0.35 24.66
N GLU A 69 7.55 1.51 24.99
CA GLU A 69 6.71 1.70 26.17
C GLU A 69 5.27 1.31 25.82
N TRP A 70 4.75 0.24 26.42
CA TRP A 70 3.43 -0.32 26.08
C TRP A 70 2.25 0.38 26.76
N GLY A 71 2.50 1.46 27.52
CA GLY A 71 1.46 2.25 28.19
C GLY A 71 0.86 1.61 29.44
N ASP A 72 1.31 0.43 29.85
CA ASP A 72 0.97 -0.22 31.12
C ASP A 72 2.12 -0.19 32.15
N GLY A 73 3.10 0.68 31.89
CA GLY A 73 4.33 0.82 32.68
C GLY A 73 5.43 -0.18 32.30
N ARG A 74 5.22 -1.01 31.27
CA ARG A 74 6.26 -1.88 30.73
C ARG A 74 7.00 -1.24 29.56
N LEU A 75 8.32 -1.40 29.59
CA LEU A 75 9.29 -0.97 28.60
C LEU A 75 10.02 -2.22 28.06
N GLN A 76 9.90 -2.46 26.76
CA GLN A 76 10.63 -3.51 26.07
C GLN A 76 11.80 -2.92 25.29
N LYS A 77 13.01 -3.41 25.53
CA LYS A 77 14.24 -3.01 24.82
C LYS A 77 14.66 -4.10 23.84
N ILE A 78 15.10 -3.70 22.65
CA ILE A 78 15.45 -4.64 21.57
C ILE A 78 16.71 -4.12 20.86
N GLU A 79 17.76 -4.92 20.83
CA GLU A 79 19.05 -4.54 20.24
C GLU A 79 19.05 -4.61 18.71
N ASP A 80 18.34 -5.57 18.13
CA ASP A 80 18.18 -5.72 16.67
C ASP A 80 16.76 -6.22 16.32
N PRO A 81 15.79 -5.32 16.09
CA PRO A 81 14.40 -5.71 15.82
C PRO A 81 14.22 -6.44 14.49
N GLY A 82 15.19 -6.34 13.57
CA GLY A 82 15.14 -7.04 12.28
C GLY A 82 15.28 -8.56 12.42
N THR A 83 15.88 -9.04 13.51
CA THR A 83 16.08 -10.47 13.78
C THR A 83 15.00 -11.08 14.68
N THR A 84 14.22 -10.27 15.39
CA THR A 84 13.23 -10.75 16.37
C THR A 84 11.93 -11.25 15.74
N GLY A 85 11.68 -10.92 14.46
CA GLY A 85 10.38 -11.12 13.83
C GLY A 85 9.30 -10.19 14.43
N PRO A 86 8.01 -10.45 14.16
CA PRO A 86 6.92 -9.59 14.64
C PRO A 86 6.81 -9.57 16.16
N ILE A 87 6.89 -8.36 16.74
CA ILE A 87 6.72 -8.12 18.17
C ILE A 87 5.23 -7.97 18.45
N ASN A 88 4.70 -8.94 19.20
CA ASN A 88 3.29 -9.04 19.49
C ASN A 88 3.01 -8.69 20.95
N TYR A 89 2.20 -7.66 21.19
CA TYR A 89 1.80 -7.28 22.55
C TYR A 89 0.30 -7.42 22.74
N LYS A 90 -0.10 -8.21 23.74
CA LYS A 90 -1.50 -8.51 24.07
C LYS A 90 -1.95 -7.71 25.29
N TYR A 91 -3.04 -6.98 25.13
CA TYR A 91 -3.73 -6.27 26.21
C TYR A 91 -4.97 -7.06 26.63
N GLY A 92 -5.15 -7.30 27.94
CA GLY A 92 -6.26 -8.09 28.48
C GLY A 92 -7.23 -7.32 29.41
N ASN A 93 -7.02 -6.02 29.64
CA ASN A 93 -7.91 -5.20 30.46
C ASN A 93 -8.55 -4.10 29.62
N LYS A 94 -9.84 -3.80 29.88
CA LYS A 94 -10.56 -2.69 29.25
C LYS A 94 -10.01 -1.35 29.73
N LYS A 95 -9.08 -0.80 28.96
CA LYS A 95 -8.35 0.43 29.25
C LYS A 95 -7.87 1.07 27.95
N ILE A 96 -7.38 2.28 28.11
CA ILE A 96 -6.66 3.05 27.10
C ILE A 96 -5.17 2.97 27.47
N TYR A 97 -4.32 2.60 26.51
CA TYR A 97 -2.88 2.53 26.67
C TYR A 97 -2.22 3.51 25.72
N GLN A 98 -1.28 4.31 26.21
CA GLN A 98 -0.44 5.16 25.36
C GLN A 98 0.84 4.41 25.04
N VAL A 99 1.01 4.04 23.79
CA VAL A 99 2.20 3.33 23.32
C VAL A 99 3.19 4.35 22.77
N ARG A 100 4.46 4.22 23.15
CA ARG A 100 5.56 5.00 22.57
C ARG A 100 6.64 4.08 22.04
N ILE A 101 7.10 4.33 20.83
CA ILE A 101 8.19 3.58 20.19
C ILE A 101 9.31 4.55 19.86
N TRP A 102 10.48 4.37 20.47
CA TRP A 102 11.68 5.08 20.05
C TRP A 102 12.32 4.38 18.85
N ALA A 103 12.65 5.15 17.81
CA ALA A 103 12.95 4.61 16.49
C ALA A 103 13.98 5.42 15.67
N GLU A 104 14.85 6.21 16.30
CA GLU A 104 15.78 7.11 15.57
C GLU A 104 16.80 6.36 14.68
N GLU A 105 17.18 5.14 15.07
CA GLU A 105 18.13 4.30 14.33
C GLU A 105 17.44 3.31 13.36
N LEU A 106 16.10 3.24 13.37
CA LEU A 106 15.37 2.31 12.52
C LEU A 106 15.41 2.76 11.07
N ASP A 107 15.58 1.81 10.15
CA ASP A 107 15.37 2.01 8.72
C ASP A 107 14.00 1.50 8.24
N PHE A 108 13.35 0.66 9.04
CA PHE A 108 12.03 0.09 8.76
C PHE A 108 11.15 0.11 10.01
N LEU A 109 9.90 0.54 9.83
CA LEU A 109 8.87 0.42 10.86
C LEU A 109 7.52 0.05 10.23
N SER A 110 6.89 -0.98 10.79
CA SER A 110 5.54 -1.40 10.48
C SER A 110 4.70 -1.50 11.73
N ILE A 111 3.60 -0.76 11.77
CA ILE A 111 2.56 -0.87 12.78
C ILE A 111 1.29 -1.28 12.04
N SER A 112 0.87 -2.52 12.24
CA SER A 112 -0.21 -3.15 11.49
C SER A 112 -1.04 -4.10 12.36
N GLY A 113 -2.23 -4.45 11.88
CA GLY A 113 -3.06 -5.47 12.49
C GLY A 113 -4.48 -5.49 11.94
N LEU A 114 -5.07 -6.70 11.88
CA LEU A 114 -6.50 -6.86 11.61
C LEU A 114 -7.27 -6.32 12.83
N LEU A 115 -8.12 -5.31 12.64
CA LEU A 115 -8.85 -4.63 13.73
C LEU A 115 -7.92 -3.99 14.78
N LEU A 116 -6.81 -3.41 14.30
CA LEU A 116 -5.85 -2.68 15.13
C LEU A 116 -6.61 -1.63 15.96
N PRO A 117 -6.56 -1.70 17.30
CA PRO A 117 -7.23 -0.75 18.18
C PRO A 117 -6.47 0.59 18.29
N ALA A 118 -5.70 0.97 17.27
CA ALA A 118 -4.80 2.10 17.34
C ALA A 118 -5.47 3.38 16.83
N THR A 119 -5.39 4.42 17.64
CA THR A 119 -5.91 5.76 17.35
C THR A 119 -4.89 6.83 17.73
N ASN A 120 -5.14 8.08 17.34
CA ASN A 120 -4.33 9.24 17.72
C ASN A 120 -2.82 9.07 17.42
N LEU A 121 -2.48 8.59 16.22
CA LEU A 121 -1.08 8.44 15.81
C LEU A 121 -0.39 9.81 15.76
N ARG A 122 0.83 9.87 16.30
CA ARG A 122 1.75 10.99 16.19
C ARG A 122 3.15 10.48 15.90
N MET A 123 3.85 11.19 15.03
CA MET A 123 5.20 10.84 14.60
C MET A 123 6.19 11.84 15.20
N GLY A 124 7.15 11.36 15.98
CA GLY A 124 8.38 12.11 16.29
C GLY A 124 9.33 12.14 15.09
N TYR A 125 10.45 12.84 15.20
CA TYR A 125 11.48 12.93 14.18
C TYR A 125 12.25 11.60 14.04
N LEU A 126 12.16 10.99 12.86
CA LEU A 126 12.71 9.66 12.55
C LEU A 126 13.53 9.71 11.25
N PRO A 127 14.72 10.32 11.29
CA PRO A 127 15.53 10.54 10.09
C PRO A 127 16.10 9.25 9.49
N GLY A 128 16.17 8.16 10.26
CA GLY A 128 16.65 6.85 9.78
C GLY A 128 15.67 6.10 8.88
N ILE A 129 14.37 6.38 9.01
CA ILE A 129 13.32 5.58 8.37
C ILE A 129 13.38 5.70 6.85
N ARG A 130 13.52 4.55 6.18
CA ARG A 130 13.44 4.38 4.72
C ARG A 130 12.12 3.77 4.28
N SER A 131 11.56 2.84 5.07
CA SER A 131 10.27 2.22 4.78
C SER A 131 9.34 2.30 5.98
N LEU A 132 8.13 2.84 5.77
CA LEU A 132 7.16 3.11 6.81
C LEU A 132 5.79 2.53 6.44
N ASN A 133 5.33 1.56 7.23
CA ASN A 133 4.03 0.91 7.05
C ASN A 133 3.12 1.22 8.24
N LEU A 134 2.07 1.99 8.02
CA LEU A 134 1.11 2.41 9.03
C LEU A 134 -0.30 2.06 8.55
N ASN A 135 -0.80 0.90 8.97
CA ASN A 135 -2.05 0.35 8.47
C ASN A 135 -3.12 0.23 9.56
N SER A 136 -4.38 0.39 9.16
CA SER A 136 -5.54 0.13 10.01
C SER A 136 -5.68 1.06 11.24
N PHE A 137 -5.21 2.31 11.17
CA PHE A 137 -5.48 3.28 12.22
C PHE A 137 -6.90 3.87 12.09
N SER A 138 -7.51 4.19 13.23
CA SER A 138 -8.81 4.88 13.28
C SER A 138 -8.69 6.14 14.14
N GLY A 139 -9.63 7.08 14.02
CA GLY A 139 -9.63 8.31 14.83
C GLY A 139 -8.45 9.27 14.61
N THR A 140 -7.52 8.97 13.71
CA THR A 140 -6.44 9.89 13.29
C THR A 140 -6.83 10.53 11.97
N THR A 141 -7.08 11.83 11.97
CA THR A 141 -7.59 12.56 10.80
C THR A 141 -6.49 13.14 9.91
N GLU A 142 -5.28 13.27 10.45
CA GLU A 142 -4.15 13.89 9.77
C GLU A 142 -2.86 13.12 10.07
N LEU A 143 -2.06 12.89 9.04
CA LEU A 143 -0.71 12.36 9.14
C LEU A 143 0.23 13.29 8.38
N ASP A 144 1.17 13.90 9.11
CA ASP A 144 2.19 14.76 8.53
C ASP A 144 3.56 14.07 8.62
N LEU A 145 4.08 13.65 7.46
CA LEU A 145 5.41 13.07 7.33
C LEU A 145 6.48 14.09 6.95
N SER A 146 6.08 15.32 6.63
CA SER A 146 6.94 16.34 6.04
C SER A 146 8.06 16.80 6.99
N GLY A 147 7.78 16.82 8.29
CA GLY A 147 8.73 17.20 9.33
C GLY A 147 9.43 16.03 10.01
N CYS A 148 8.95 14.79 9.85
CA CYS A 148 9.43 13.67 10.67
C CYS A 148 10.24 12.62 9.92
N CYS A 149 9.95 12.35 8.64
CA CYS A 149 10.56 11.24 7.90
C CYS A 149 11.22 11.74 6.59
N PRO A 150 12.28 12.57 6.65
CA PRO A 150 12.86 13.21 5.46
C PRO A 150 13.51 12.25 4.46
N ASN A 151 13.94 11.06 4.92
CA ASN A 151 14.66 10.07 4.12
C ASN A 151 13.80 8.88 3.70
N VAL A 152 12.47 8.95 3.90
CA VAL A 152 11.58 7.84 3.56
C VAL A 152 11.52 7.64 2.04
N GLU A 153 11.66 6.39 1.63
CA GLU A 153 11.67 5.90 0.24
C GLU A 153 10.38 5.14 -0.08
N ASP A 154 9.84 4.40 0.89
CA ASP A 154 8.61 3.63 0.75
C ASP A 154 7.61 3.97 1.87
N VAL A 155 6.37 4.31 1.51
CA VAL A 155 5.27 4.45 2.49
C VAL A 155 4.09 3.56 2.15
N ASN A 156 3.50 2.94 3.16
CA ASN A 156 2.26 2.20 3.07
C ASN A 156 1.27 2.68 4.15
N ILE A 157 0.28 3.45 3.74
CA ILE A 157 -0.72 4.11 4.58
C ILE A 157 -2.11 3.66 4.11
N GLY A 158 -2.55 2.52 4.61
CA GLY A 158 -3.76 1.85 4.15
C GLY A 158 -4.82 1.62 5.23
N ASN A 159 -6.09 1.66 4.84
CA ASN A 159 -7.24 1.33 5.68
C ASN A 159 -7.47 2.27 6.87
N TRP A 160 -7.27 3.58 6.69
CA TRP A 160 -7.58 4.58 7.71
C TRP A 160 -8.99 5.13 7.50
N SER A 161 -9.92 4.78 8.38
CA SER A 161 -11.34 5.16 8.27
C SER A 161 -11.58 6.66 8.35
N ASP A 162 -10.70 7.39 9.02
CA ASP A 162 -10.89 8.80 9.40
C ASP A 162 -9.83 9.74 8.79
N LEU A 163 -8.86 9.23 8.02
CA LEU A 163 -7.79 10.05 7.45
C LEU A 163 -8.35 11.02 6.41
N GLU A 164 -8.26 12.30 6.70
CA GLU A 164 -8.72 13.41 5.86
C GLU A 164 -7.55 14.12 5.19
N ARG A 165 -6.37 14.12 5.82
CA ARG A 165 -5.17 14.83 5.34
C ARG A 165 -3.92 13.97 5.47
N LEU A 166 -3.12 13.95 4.41
CA LEU A 166 -1.82 13.33 4.38
C LEU A 166 -0.83 14.31 3.76
N ASP A 167 0.20 14.68 4.52
CA ASP A 167 1.32 15.47 4.02
C ASP A 167 2.56 14.59 3.86
N ILE A 168 2.95 14.37 2.60
CA ILE A 168 4.19 13.70 2.19
C ILE A 168 5.04 14.60 1.30
N THR A 169 4.73 15.90 1.28
CA THR A 169 5.27 16.84 0.28
C THR A 169 6.77 17.05 0.41
N GLN A 170 7.34 16.85 1.60
CA GLN A 170 8.79 16.96 1.86
C GLN A 170 9.52 15.61 1.82
N CYS A 171 8.82 14.49 1.60
CA CYS A 171 9.43 13.17 1.44
C CYS A 171 10.08 13.04 0.05
N LYS A 172 11.12 13.85 -0.24
CA LYS A 172 11.72 13.97 -1.58
C LYS A 172 12.48 12.71 -2.03
N GLN A 173 12.72 11.77 -1.12
CA GLN A 173 13.32 10.47 -1.43
C GLN A 173 12.30 9.41 -1.82
N LEU A 174 11.00 9.71 -1.72
CA LEU A 174 9.93 8.73 -1.91
C LEU A 174 9.94 8.15 -3.34
N GLU A 175 10.06 6.82 -3.42
CA GLU A 175 10.04 6.02 -4.64
C GLU A 175 8.72 5.25 -4.80
N ARG A 176 8.11 4.79 -3.70
CA ARG A 176 6.80 4.12 -3.69
C ARG A 176 5.87 4.71 -2.64
N ALA A 177 4.62 4.91 -3.03
CA ALA A 177 3.55 5.31 -2.13
C ALA A 177 2.30 4.44 -2.30
N ASP A 178 2.03 3.60 -1.31
CA ASP A 178 0.78 2.85 -1.19
C ASP A 178 -0.15 3.56 -0.19
N ILE A 179 -1.11 4.33 -0.69
CA ILE A 179 -2.05 5.15 0.09
C ILE A 179 -3.47 4.70 -0.26
N TYR A 180 -3.96 3.62 0.32
CA TYR A 180 -5.19 2.96 -0.17
C TYR A 180 -6.28 2.78 0.89
N THR A 181 -7.54 2.68 0.45
CA THR A 181 -8.70 2.44 1.35
C THR A 181 -8.81 3.48 2.47
N ASN A 182 -8.59 4.76 2.16
CA ASN A 182 -8.78 5.90 3.07
C ASN A 182 -9.98 6.72 2.59
N PRO A 183 -11.23 6.33 2.91
CA PRO A 183 -12.43 6.85 2.25
C PRO A 183 -12.69 8.33 2.49
N ARG A 184 -12.07 8.95 3.52
CA ARG A 184 -12.17 10.38 3.80
C ARG A 184 -11.05 11.23 3.18
N LEU A 185 -10.03 10.60 2.59
CA LEU A 185 -8.95 11.30 1.92
C LEU A 185 -9.43 11.77 0.54
N THR A 186 -9.81 13.04 0.44
CA THR A 186 -10.44 13.61 -0.77
C THR A 186 -9.47 14.32 -1.71
N SER A 187 -8.25 14.58 -1.23
CA SER A 187 -7.14 15.17 -1.99
C SER A 187 -5.83 14.54 -1.57
N LEU A 188 -4.90 14.39 -2.50
CA LEU A 188 -3.54 13.91 -2.25
C LEU A 188 -2.54 14.81 -2.97
N ASN A 189 -1.65 15.45 -2.22
CA ASN A 189 -0.62 16.32 -2.77
C ASN A 189 0.70 15.56 -2.92
N ILE A 190 1.04 15.21 -4.17
CA ILE A 190 2.30 14.56 -4.56
C ILE A 190 3.16 15.48 -5.44
N LEU A 191 2.87 16.77 -5.48
CA LEU A 191 3.58 17.70 -6.34
C LEU A 191 5.07 17.74 -5.97
N ASN A 192 5.91 17.68 -6.99
CA ASN A 192 7.37 17.72 -6.84
C ASN A 192 7.92 16.57 -5.97
N LEU A 193 7.46 15.33 -6.21
CA LEU A 193 8.09 14.11 -5.72
C LEU A 193 8.91 13.47 -6.87
N PRO A 194 10.14 13.96 -7.12
CA PRO A 194 10.87 13.67 -8.36
C PRO A 194 11.32 12.22 -8.52
N LYS A 195 11.34 11.45 -7.41
CA LYS A 195 11.75 10.05 -7.38
C LYS A 195 10.60 9.05 -7.36
N LEU A 196 9.35 9.52 -7.24
CA LEU A 196 8.19 8.64 -7.13
C LEU A 196 8.00 7.84 -8.43
N LYS A 197 8.13 6.52 -8.34
CA LYS A 197 8.01 5.56 -9.45
C LYS A 197 6.67 4.84 -9.46
N ASP A 198 6.17 4.49 -8.28
CA ASP A 198 4.95 3.72 -8.11
C ASP A 198 4.00 4.44 -7.13
N LEU A 199 2.80 4.74 -7.59
CA LEU A 199 1.73 5.31 -6.78
C LEU A 199 0.50 4.42 -6.82
N ASN A 200 0.08 3.94 -5.67
CA ASN A 200 -1.22 3.32 -5.46
C ASN A 200 -2.03 4.19 -4.51
N CYS A 201 -3.00 4.93 -5.05
CA CYS A 201 -3.95 5.72 -4.28
C CYS A 201 -5.39 5.18 -4.39
N ALA A 202 -5.53 3.85 -4.56
CA ALA A 202 -6.82 3.21 -4.80
C ALA A 202 -7.76 3.21 -3.57
N GLY A 203 -9.06 3.33 -3.81
CA GLY A 203 -10.07 3.19 -2.75
C GLY A 203 -10.14 4.36 -1.77
N ASN A 204 -9.71 5.54 -2.19
CA ASN A 204 -9.85 6.77 -1.42
C ASN A 204 -11.09 7.57 -1.86
N GLY A 205 -11.25 8.77 -1.32
CA GLY A 205 -12.28 9.73 -1.73
C GLY A 205 -11.81 10.74 -2.79
N LEU A 206 -10.74 10.46 -3.54
CA LEU A 206 -10.08 11.46 -4.39
C LEU A 206 -11.00 11.93 -5.52
N THR A 207 -11.25 13.24 -5.57
CA THR A 207 -12.04 13.88 -6.64
C THR A 207 -11.15 14.49 -7.73
N THR A 208 -9.89 14.78 -7.39
CA THR A 208 -8.86 15.27 -8.29
C THR A 208 -7.52 14.61 -7.96
N LEU A 209 -6.65 14.51 -8.97
CA LEU A 209 -5.28 14.04 -8.82
C LEU A 209 -4.39 14.77 -9.83
N SER A 210 -3.33 15.44 -9.35
CA SER A 210 -2.31 16.05 -10.20
C SER A 210 -0.99 15.31 -10.02
N LEU A 211 -0.38 14.92 -11.13
CA LEU A 211 0.91 14.22 -11.18
C LEU A 211 2.06 15.14 -11.60
N LYS A 212 1.85 16.46 -11.60
CA LYS A 212 2.89 17.44 -11.96
C LYS A 212 4.12 17.34 -11.06
N GLY A 213 5.31 17.42 -11.66
CA GLY A 213 6.58 17.25 -10.94
C GLY A 213 6.85 15.83 -10.44
N THR A 214 6.25 14.80 -11.05
CA THR A 214 6.56 13.37 -10.81
C THR A 214 7.14 12.65 -12.05
N PRO A 215 8.27 13.14 -12.62
CA PRO A 215 8.82 12.64 -13.89
C PRO A 215 9.27 11.17 -13.85
N ALA A 216 9.53 10.63 -12.66
CA ALA A 216 9.92 9.24 -12.46
C ALA A 216 8.73 8.26 -12.42
N LEU A 217 7.48 8.74 -12.41
CA LEU A 217 6.31 7.87 -12.24
C LEU A 217 6.16 6.93 -13.44
N ARG A 218 5.95 5.64 -13.16
CA ARG A 218 5.78 4.56 -14.14
C ARG A 218 4.47 3.83 -13.98
N THR A 219 4.01 3.67 -12.74
CA THR A 219 2.79 2.92 -12.43
C THR A 219 1.86 3.75 -11.56
N LEU A 220 0.59 3.86 -11.98
CA LEU A 220 -0.47 4.53 -11.23
C LEU A 220 -1.68 3.62 -11.06
N TYR A 221 -2.00 3.30 -9.80
CA TYR A 221 -3.29 2.76 -9.39
C TYR A 221 -4.09 3.84 -8.69
N CYS A 222 -5.18 4.31 -9.29
CA CYS A 222 -6.10 5.25 -8.65
C CYS A 222 -7.56 4.81 -8.78
N ASN A 223 -7.77 3.51 -8.98
CA ASN A 223 -9.09 2.88 -9.06
C ASN A 223 -9.91 3.06 -7.78
N ASN A 224 -11.23 2.93 -7.90
CA ASN A 224 -12.17 3.12 -6.79
C ASN A 224 -12.08 4.51 -6.14
N ASN A 225 -11.86 5.55 -6.94
CA ASN A 225 -11.96 6.96 -6.53
C ASN A 225 -13.01 7.67 -7.40
N PRO A 226 -13.73 8.68 -6.90
CA PRO A 226 -14.67 9.48 -7.69
C PRO A 226 -13.98 10.46 -8.69
N LEU A 227 -12.84 10.07 -9.27
CA LEU A 227 -12.09 10.88 -10.24
C LEU A 227 -12.84 11.02 -11.56
N THR A 228 -12.85 12.24 -12.10
CA THR A 228 -13.36 12.58 -13.44
C THR A 228 -12.27 13.07 -14.38
N ALA A 229 -11.11 13.46 -13.84
CA ALA A 229 -9.95 13.97 -14.58
C ALA A 229 -8.65 13.64 -13.82
N ILE A 230 -7.53 13.58 -14.54
CA ILE A 230 -6.18 13.50 -13.98
C ILE A 230 -5.36 14.60 -14.66
N ASP A 231 -4.66 15.40 -13.87
CA ASP A 231 -3.77 16.44 -14.38
C ASP A 231 -2.35 15.89 -14.55
N LEU A 232 -1.89 15.82 -15.80
CA LEU A 232 -0.62 15.23 -16.23
C LEU A 232 0.27 16.27 -16.91
N GLU A 233 1.59 16.06 -16.87
CA GLU A 233 2.53 16.72 -17.76
C GLU A 233 2.53 16.05 -19.15
N GLU A 234 3.04 16.74 -20.17
CA GLU A 234 3.21 16.16 -21.51
C GLU A 234 4.28 15.05 -21.48
N ASP A 235 4.11 14.04 -22.34
CA ASP A 235 5.07 12.94 -22.54
C ASP A 235 5.48 12.18 -21.26
N MET A 236 4.56 12.01 -20.30
CA MET A 236 4.84 11.23 -19.10
C MET A 236 5.11 9.75 -19.45
N ALA A 237 6.15 9.19 -18.85
CA ALA A 237 6.58 7.82 -19.11
C ALA A 237 5.80 6.76 -18.30
N ILE A 238 4.51 6.98 -18.05
CA ILE A 238 3.64 6.01 -17.34
C ILE A 238 3.37 4.83 -18.28
N SER A 239 3.79 3.64 -17.85
CA SER A 239 3.57 2.38 -18.55
C SER A 239 2.34 1.63 -18.03
N GLY A 240 1.95 1.83 -16.77
CA GLY A 240 0.79 1.20 -16.16
C GLY A 240 -0.20 2.22 -15.59
N LEU A 241 -1.43 2.24 -16.08
CA LEU A 241 -2.51 3.12 -15.62
C LEU A 241 -3.79 2.33 -15.30
N PHE A 242 -4.23 2.42 -14.06
CA PHE A 242 -5.38 1.67 -13.55
C PHE A 242 -6.38 2.62 -12.89
N ILE A 243 -7.44 2.94 -13.65
CA ILE A 243 -8.50 3.91 -13.31
C ILE A 243 -9.88 3.23 -13.20
N GLN A 244 -9.91 1.96 -12.79
CA GLN A 244 -11.15 1.18 -12.71
C GLN A 244 -12.12 1.77 -11.69
N ASN A 245 -13.42 1.67 -11.97
CA ASN A 245 -14.48 2.10 -11.05
C ASN A 245 -14.27 3.55 -10.57
N CYS A 246 -14.01 4.43 -11.53
CA CYS A 246 -13.97 5.88 -11.35
C CYS A 246 -15.21 6.51 -11.99
N ALA A 247 -15.18 7.82 -12.26
CA ALA A 247 -16.28 8.57 -12.84
C ALA A 247 -15.94 9.18 -14.22
N PHE A 248 -14.93 8.65 -14.93
CA PHE A 248 -14.51 9.18 -16.24
C PHE A 248 -15.61 8.99 -17.29
N SER A 249 -15.97 10.08 -17.97
CA SER A 249 -16.82 10.08 -19.17
C SER A 249 -16.03 10.20 -20.47
N SER A 250 -14.80 10.70 -20.37
CA SER A 250 -13.83 10.88 -21.46
C SER A 250 -12.42 10.76 -20.90
N LEU A 251 -11.45 10.50 -21.77
CA LEU A 251 -10.03 10.36 -21.42
C LEU A 251 -9.19 11.24 -22.36
N ASP A 252 -9.31 12.55 -22.19
CA ASP A 252 -8.66 13.59 -23.00
C ASP A 252 -7.15 13.74 -22.73
N PHE A 253 -6.63 13.02 -21.75
CA PHE A 253 -5.23 13.04 -21.34
C PHE A 253 -4.39 11.91 -21.95
N LEU A 254 -4.99 10.97 -22.69
CA LEU A 254 -4.29 9.77 -23.18
C LEU A 254 -3.11 10.09 -24.10
N ASP A 255 -3.19 11.18 -24.87
CA ASP A 255 -2.10 11.60 -25.76
C ASP A 255 -0.82 12.00 -25.00
N ARG A 256 -0.93 12.32 -23.70
CA ARG A 256 0.21 12.61 -22.82
C ARG A 256 0.93 11.36 -22.33
N LEU A 257 0.45 10.16 -22.68
CA LEU A 257 0.95 8.87 -22.21
C LEU A 257 1.43 7.99 -23.38
N PRO A 258 2.47 8.39 -24.12
CA PRO A 258 2.86 7.73 -25.38
C PRO A 258 3.41 6.31 -25.21
N VAL A 259 3.84 5.94 -24.00
CA VAL A 259 4.47 4.64 -23.70
C VAL A 259 3.57 3.68 -22.91
N LEU A 260 2.27 4.01 -22.79
CA LEU A 260 1.33 3.20 -22.02
C LEU A 260 1.25 1.75 -22.56
N SER A 261 1.50 0.78 -21.68
CA SER A 261 1.53 -0.65 -22.02
C SER A 261 0.45 -1.46 -21.31
N GLU A 262 0.07 -1.06 -20.09
CA GLU A 262 -0.98 -1.68 -19.30
C GLU A 262 -2.01 -0.63 -18.93
N PHE A 263 -3.23 -0.80 -19.45
CA PHE A 263 -4.29 0.17 -19.25
C PHE A 263 -5.61 -0.50 -18.85
N SER A 264 -6.18 -0.04 -17.75
CA SER A 264 -7.51 -0.44 -17.34
C SER A 264 -8.39 0.76 -17.00
N CYS A 265 -9.44 0.94 -17.79
CA CYS A 265 -10.50 1.90 -17.56
C CYS A 265 -11.86 1.23 -17.31
N ARG A 266 -11.83 -0.01 -16.82
CA ARG A 266 -13.01 -0.82 -16.50
C ARG A 266 -14.00 -0.07 -15.60
N SER A 267 -15.30 -0.27 -15.84
CA SER A 267 -16.36 0.29 -14.99
C SER A 267 -16.30 1.83 -14.86
N ASN A 268 -16.17 2.53 -15.98
CA ASN A 268 -16.33 3.97 -16.06
C ASN A 268 -17.61 4.32 -16.86
N LYS A 269 -17.74 5.58 -17.28
CA LYS A 269 -18.90 6.10 -18.03
C LYS A 269 -18.52 6.46 -19.47
N LEU A 270 -17.50 5.81 -20.03
CA LEU A 270 -16.99 6.11 -21.36
C LEU A 270 -18.02 5.78 -22.44
N THR A 271 -18.11 6.63 -23.46
CA THR A 271 -18.89 6.41 -24.69
C THR A 271 -18.00 6.09 -25.88
N THR A 272 -16.76 6.58 -25.86
CA THR A 272 -15.73 6.35 -26.86
C THR A 272 -14.39 6.11 -26.17
N LEU A 273 -13.53 5.33 -26.80
CA LEU A 273 -12.14 5.14 -26.40
C LEU A 273 -11.28 5.06 -27.67
N ASP A 274 -10.39 6.03 -27.86
CA ASP A 274 -9.45 6.05 -28.98
C ASP A 274 -8.04 5.81 -28.48
N LEU A 275 -7.46 4.69 -28.90
CA LEU A 275 -6.09 4.28 -28.61
C LEU A 275 -5.30 4.07 -29.90
N SER A 276 -5.74 4.64 -31.03
CA SER A 276 -5.14 4.44 -32.35
C SER A 276 -3.65 4.80 -32.45
N ASN A 277 -3.17 5.67 -31.56
CA ASN A 277 -1.76 6.05 -31.45
C ASN A 277 -0.96 5.24 -30.41
N HIS A 278 -1.61 4.43 -29.56
CA HIS A 278 -0.98 3.73 -28.44
C HIS A 278 -0.51 2.32 -28.82
N ARG A 279 0.55 2.26 -29.64
CA ARG A 279 1.10 1.00 -30.19
C ARG A 279 1.74 0.08 -29.15
N SER A 280 2.04 0.60 -27.96
CA SER A 280 2.74 -0.13 -26.89
C SER A 280 1.81 -0.97 -25.99
N ILE A 281 0.49 -0.82 -26.13
CA ILE A 281 -0.49 -1.51 -25.28
C ILE A 281 -0.40 -3.03 -25.47
N ARG A 282 -0.20 -3.73 -24.34
CA ARG A 282 -0.21 -5.19 -24.20
C ARG A 282 -1.44 -5.66 -23.43
N PHE A 283 -1.82 -4.93 -22.39
CA PHE A 283 -3.02 -5.21 -21.59
C PHE A 283 -3.99 -4.04 -21.71
N LEU A 284 -5.20 -4.31 -22.18
CA LEU A 284 -6.30 -3.35 -22.22
C LEU A 284 -7.55 -3.95 -21.59
N ASP A 285 -8.08 -3.28 -20.56
CA ASP A 285 -9.38 -3.59 -19.99
C ASP A 285 -10.28 -2.35 -19.95
N CYS A 286 -11.18 -2.26 -20.92
CA CYS A 286 -12.22 -1.25 -21.02
C CYS A 286 -13.62 -1.79 -20.71
N SER A 287 -13.71 -2.99 -20.11
CA SER A 287 -14.96 -3.67 -19.84
C SER A 287 -15.89 -2.88 -18.91
N PHE A 288 -17.18 -3.21 -18.89
CA PHE A 288 -18.18 -2.55 -18.05
C PHE A 288 -18.34 -1.04 -18.28
N ASN A 289 -17.88 -0.51 -19.41
CA ASN A 289 -18.29 0.82 -19.88
C ASN A 289 -19.56 0.67 -20.71
N ARG A 290 -20.72 0.57 -20.04
CA ARG A 290 -22.00 0.17 -20.66
C ARG A 290 -22.48 1.04 -21.82
N ASN A 291 -21.96 2.25 -21.99
CA ASN A 291 -22.29 3.15 -23.10
C ASN A 291 -21.20 3.23 -24.18
N LEU A 292 -20.07 2.53 -23.99
CA LEU A 292 -18.96 2.51 -24.92
C LEU A 292 -19.40 1.85 -26.22
N ASN A 293 -19.55 2.65 -27.26
CA ASN A 293 -20.03 2.21 -28.57
C ASN A 293 -18.98 2.35 -29.68
N HIS A 294 -17.81 2.91 -29.35
CA HIS A 294 -16.67 3.02 -30.23
C HIS A 294 -15.37 2.74 -29.46
N LEU A 295 -14.56 1.82 -29.98
CA LEU A 295 -13.22 1.53 -29.48
C LEU A 295 -12.28 1.41 -30.68
N SER A 296 -11.25 2.25 -30.73
CA SER A 296 -10.20 2.20 -31.73
C SER A 296 -8.90 1.74 -31.11
N ILE A 297 -8.25 0.75 -31.73
CA ILE A 297 -6.91 0.28 -31.38
C ILE A 297 -6.03 0.27 -32.63
N PRO A 298 -4.69 0.37 -32.51
CA PRO A 298 -3.81 0.40 -33.68
C PRO A 298 -3.91 -0.91 -34.47
N ALA A 299 -3.86 -0.83 -35.80
CA ALA A 299 -3.72 -2.02 -36.63
C ALA A 299 -2.36 -2.70 -36.38
N ASN A 300 -2.32 -4.04 -36.37
CA ASN A 300 -1.13 -4.83 -36.04
C ASN A 300 -0.53 -4.43 -34.68
N ASN A 301 -1.40 -4.23 -33.68
CA ASN A 301 -1.01 -3.86 -32.32
C ASN A 301 -0.24 -4.98 -31.58
N LEU A 302 0.30 -4.63 -30.41
CA LEU A 302 0.98 -5.54 -29.49
C LEU A 302 0.07 -6.09 -28.38
N VAL A 303 -1.26 -5.96 -28.53
CA VAL A 303 -2.21 -6.38 -27.50
C VAL A 303 -2.12 -7.89 -27.32
N GLN A 304 -2.09 -8.29 -26.06
CA GLN A 304 -2.06 -9.67 -25.58
C GLN A 304 -3.39 -9.97 -24.89
N ILE A 305 -3.85 -9.08 -24.02
CA ILE A 305 -5.12 -9.26 -23.31
C ILE A 305 -6.03 -8.07 -23.60
N LEU A 306 -7.16 -8.34 -24.25
CA LEU A 306 -8.20 -7.35 -24.55
C LEU A 306 -9.52 -7.71 -23.86
N ARG A 307 -9.93 -6.91 -22.88
CA ARG A 307 -11.25 -7.01 -22.26
C ARG A 307 -12.12 -5.82 -22.66
N CYS A 308 -13.08 -6.07 -23.54
CA CYS A 308 -14.05 -5.09 -24.02
C CYS A 308 -15.52 -5.58 -23.88
N HIS A 309 -15.75 -6.55 -23.01
CA HIS A 309 -17.07 -7.09 -22.70
C HIS A 309 -17.94 -6.12 -21.88
N SER A 310 -19.24 -6.38 -21.81
CA SER A 310 -20.21 -5.55 -21.05
C SER A 310 -20.16 -4.07 -21.44
N CYS A 311 -20.00 -3.81 -22.73
CA CYS A 311 -20.03 -2.48 -23.37
C CYS A 311 -21.25 -2.41 -24.33
N ASN A 312 -21.31 -1.39 -25.19
CA ASN A 312 -22.34 -1.25 -26.23
C ASN A 312 -21.74 -1.29 -27.65
N LEU A 313 -20.71 -2.10 -27.85
CA LEU A 313 -20.03 -2.24 -29.14
C LEU A 313 -20.94 -3.02 -30.11
N LYS A 314 -21.21 -2.43 -31.28
CA LYS A 314 -21.99 -3.06 -32.34
C LYS A 314 -21.13 -4.03 -33.15
N ALA A 315 -21.77 -4.89 -33.93
CA ALA A 315 -21.10 -5.93 -34.71
C ALA A 315 -19.98 -5.37 -35.61
N ASN A 316 -20.24 -4.27 -36.31
CA ASN A 316 -19.23 -3.62 -37.16
C ASN A 316 -18.01 -3.14 -36.36
N THR A 317 -18.23 -2.50 -35.21
CA THR A 317 -17.15 -2.04 -34.32
C THR A 317 -16.34 -3.21 -33.76
N LEU A 318 -17.01 -4.32 -33.40
CA LEU A 318 -16.30 -5.54 -32.99
C LEU A 318 -15.45 -6.10 -34.13
N ASN A 319 -15.97 -6.13 -35.36
CA ASN A 319 -15.20 -6.60 -36.52
C ASN A 319 -13.98 -5.71 -36.81
N GLU A 320 -14.13 -4.39 -36.72
CA GLU A 320 -13.02 -3.43 -36.84
C GLU A 320 -11.92 -3.69 -35.80
N ILE A 321 -12.32 -3.97 -34.56
CA ILE A 321 -11.38 -4.38 -33.49
C ILE A 321 -10.69 -5.68 -33.88
N PHE A 322 -11.44 -6.70 -34.32
CA PHE A 322 -10.89 -8.01 -34.69
C PHE A 322 -9.89 -7.91 -35.84
N ASP A 323 -10.18 -7.07 -36.84
CA ASP A 323 -9.30 -6.80 -37.97
C ASP A 323 -7.98 -6.14 -37.53
N ALA A 324 -8.04 -5.24 -36.55
CA ALA A 324 -6.87 -4.53 -36.03
C ALA A 324 -5.92 -5.44 -35.25
N LEU A 325 -6.41 -6.53 -34.63
CA LEU A 325 -5.58 -7.47 -33.86
C LEU A 325 -4.51 -8.13 -34.71
N VAL A 326 -3.36 -8.41 -34.11
CA VAL A 326 -2.27 -9.12 -34.78
C VAL A 326 -2.63 -10.58 -35.07
N SER A 327 -2.18 -11.11 -36.21
CA SER A 327 -2.26 -12.54 -36.52
C SER A 327 -1.19 -13.32 -35.73
N LEU A 328 -1.62 -14.31 -34.97
CA LEU A 328 -0.74 -15.12 -34.13
C LEU A 328 -0.31 -16.40 -34.85
N PRO A 329 0.88 -16.95 -34.54
CA PRO A 329 1.22 -18.29 -34.99
C PRO A 329 0.22 -19.30 -34.43
N LYS A 330 0.01 -20.40 -35.17
CA LYS A 330 -0.88 -21.49 -34.73
C LYS A 330 -0.42 -21.98 -33.35
N PRO A 331 -1.35 -22.20 -32.40
CA PRO A 331 -1.00 -22.67 -31.06
C PRO A 331 -0.19 -23.97 -31.15
N SER A 332 1.02 -23.97 -30.62
CA SER A 332 1.80 -25.21 -30.43
C SER A 332 1.44 -25.93 -29.13
N THR A 333 0.83 -25.23 -28.17
CA THR A 333 0.38 -25.77 -26.88
C THR A 333 -0.96 -25.17 -26.45
N PRO A 334 -1.72 -25.84 -25.56
CA PRO A 334 -2.95 -25.30 -24.97
C PRO A 334 -2.76 -24.01 -24.15
N GLU A 335 -1.52 -23.70 -23.74
CA GLU A 335 -1.20 -22.52 -22.94
C GLU A 335 -1.19 -21.21 -23.74
N HIS A 336 -1.22 -21.27 -25.09
CA HIS A 336 -1.28 -20.09 -25.97
C HIS A 336 -2.47 -19.17 -25.66
N GLY A 337 -3.59 -19.72 -25.18
CA GLY A 337 -4.77 -18.95 -24.75
C GLY A 337 -4.58 -18.16 -23.45
N LYS A 338 -3.50 -18.39 -22.68
CA LYS A 338 -3.16 -17.59 -21.50
C LYS A 338 -2.54 -16.24 -21.88
N ASP A 339 -1.80 -16.21 -22.97
CA ASP A 339 -1.00 -15.05 -23.39
C ASP A 339 -1.76 -14.15 -24.37
N TYR A 340 -2.64 -14.70 -25.21
CA TYR A 340 -3.42 -13.93 -26.19
C TYR A 340 -4.90 -14.22 -26.09
N ARG A 341 -5.66 -13.30 -25.49
CA ARG A 341 -7.10 -13.48 -25.27
C ARG A 341 -7.92 -12.22 -25.42
N ILE A 342 -9.13 -12.39 -25.94
CA ILE A 342 -10.14 -11.36 -26.06
C ILE A 342 -11.43 -11.79 -25.37
N SER A 343 -12.05 -10.89 -24.60
CA SER A 343 -13.40 -11.06 -24.06
C SER A 343 -14.27 -9.89 -24.52
N PHE A 344 -15.37 -10.19 -25.22
CA PHE A 344 -16.30 -9.18 -25.78
C PHE A 344 -17.79 -9.54 -25.56
N TYR A 345 -18.11 -10.48 -24.67
CA TYR A 345 -19.49 -10.86 -24.36
C TYR A 345 -20.31 -9.68 -23.80
N ASP A 346 -21.64 -9.80 -23.78
CA ASP A 346 -22.54 -8.76 -23.24
C ASP A 346 -22.38 -7.41 -23.97
N ASN A 347 -22.06 -7.47 -25.26
CA ASN A 347 -22.11 -6.35 -26.20
C ASN A 347 -23.32 -6.49 -27.12
N SER A 348 -23.88 -5.37 -27.57
CA SER A 348 -25.03 -5.38 -28.51
C SER A 348 -24.70 -6.05 -29.86
N GLY A 349 -23.43 -6.03 -30.26
CA GLY A 349 -22.90 -6.66 -31.47
C GLY A 349 -22.50 -8.12 -31.37
N GLU A 350 -22.48 -8.73 -30.17
CA GLU A 350 -21.88 -10.04 -29.91
C GLU A 350 -22.39 -11.15 -30.85
N LYS A 351 -23.70 -11.17 -31.13
CA LYS A 351 -24.31 -12.21 -31.99
C LYS A 351 -24.12 -11.97 -33.49
N GLY A 352 -23.73 -10.76 -33.89
CA GLY A 352 -23.66 -10.33 -35.29
C GLY A 352 -22.23 -10.10 -35.80
N CYS A 353 -21.22 -10.19 -34.93
CA CYS A 353 -19.82 -10.05 -35.33
C CYS A 353 -19.31 -11.29 -36.07
N ASP A 354 -18.27 -11.11 -36.88
CA ASP A 354 -17.64 -12.16 -37.66
C ASP A 354 -16.52 -12.84 -36.85
N MET A 355 -16.88 -13.96 -36.24
CA MET A 355 -15.97 -14.75 -35.42
C MET A 355 -14.84 -15.40 -36.23
N SER A 356 -15.01 -15.57 -37.54
CA SER A 356 -13.99 -16.19 -38.39
C SER A 356 -12.71 -15.35 -38.47
N ILE A 357 -12.80 -14.03 -38.23
CA ILE A 357 -11.65 -13.13 -38.15
C ILE A 357 -10.74 -13.55 -36.99
N LEU A 358 -11.29 -13.72 -35.79
CA LEU A 358 -10.54 -14.13 -34.60
C LEU A 358 -9.97 -15.55 -34.74
N GLU A 359 -10.76 -16.48 -35.29
CA GLU A 359 -10.33 -17.86 -35.57
C GLU A 359 -9.12 -17.88 -36.52
N SER A 360 -9.19 -17.12 -37.61
CA SER A 360 -8.10 -17.04 -38.60
C SER A 360 -6.81 -16.43 -38.02
N LYS A 361 -6.95 -15.55 -37.03
CA LYS A 361 -5.84 -14.90 -36.32
C LYS A 361 -5.35 -15.70 -35.10
N ASN A 362 -5.93 -16.88 -34.81
CA ASN A 362 -5.61 -17.77 -33.69
C ASN A 362 -5.76 -17.12 -32.29
N TRP A 363 -6.75 -16.25 -32.10
CA TRP A 363 -7.02 -15.64 -30.78
C TRP A 363 -7.88 -16.54 -29.89
N TYR A 364 -7.57 -16.58 -28.60
CA TYR A 364 -8.45 -17.24 -27.62
C TYR A 364 -9.59 -16.31 -27.21
N ILE A 365 -10.83 -16.80 -27.28
CA ILE A 365 -12.01 -16.06 -26.84
C ILE A 365 -12.32 -16.47 -25.40
N ASP A 366 -12.12 -15.54 -24.47
CA ASP A 366 -12.43 -15.75 -23.07
C ASP A 366 -13.92 -15.52 -22.82
N THR A 367 -14.60 -16.59 -22.42
CA THR A 367 -16.04 -16.63 -22.14
C THR A 367 -16.35 -16.68 -20.65
N ASN A 368 -15.31 -16.66 -19.79
CA ASN A 368 -15.50 -16.66 -18.34
C ASN A 368 -16.14 -15.35 -17.91
N LYS A 369 -17.34 -15.45 -17.33
CA LYS A 369 -18.11 -14.30 -16.81
C LYS A 369 -17.79 -13.96 -15.35
N ASN A 370 -16.73 -14.54 -14.79
CA ASN A 370 -16.37 -14.46 -13.36
C ASN A 370 -15.50 -13.25 -13.03
#